data_AF-A0AA36NCN5-F1
#
_entry.id   AF-A0AA36NCN5-F1
#
_cell.length_a   1.000
_cell.length_b   1.000
_cell.length_c   1.000
_cell.angle_alpha   90.00
_cell.angle_beta   90.00
_cell.angle_gamma   90.00
#
_symmetry.space_group_name_H-M   'P 1'
#
loop_
_entity.id
_entity.type
_entity.pdbx_description
1 polymer ?
#
loop_
_entity_poly.entity_id
_entity_poly.type
_entity_poly.pdbx_seq_one_letter_code
_entity_poly.pdbx_strand_id
1 'polypeptide(L)'
;MSRDHVLGCAIHRLLDVTQRLPWNDEDGENDWTAQWSEVCAPASEGCPCNEMWEQQCTEFGQKFCIPKSDQCPLDCGEMGHCWHFDGHSPRTCEASGFGAEEKERSTFGYTGEDRKRVETCMTESGCVCKDDELSCTNPDRGTSVRLAKIPDTQKTECMPKAYYTDCPVQCAENEIICGTVGFDENGWTTWTDYCHAGQECPVSCDSTTAKQCPGEDWCMATSDTCPVVCTESQTYCWVDNFGTDYSWTGSTETCVDAGQPCPCGTGMSRCSDPFTQESWCEHEISLGARSFATL
;
A
#
# COMPACT_ATOMS: atom_id res chain seq x y z
N MET A 1 -53.52 -27.74 1.96
CA MET A 1 -52.20 -28.37 2.23
C MET A 1 -51.48 -28.50 0.90
N SER A 2 -50.75 -27.47 0.51
CA SER A 2 -49.75 -27.51 -0.56
C SER A 2 -48.69 -26.52 -0.12
N ARG A 3 -47.53 -27.03 0.33
CA ARG A 3 -46.34 -26.23 0.55
C ARG A 3 -45.41 -26.56 -0.59
N ASP A 4 -45.26 -25.59 -1.49
CA ASP A 4 -44.30 -25.62 -2.57
C ASP A 4 -42.90 -25.74 -1.96
N HIS A 5 -42.21 -26.85 -2.26
CA HIS A 5 -40.76 -26.93 -2.09
C HIS A 5 -40.15 -26.04 -3.18
N VAL A 6 -39.77 -24.83 -2.80
CA VAL A 6 -38.97 -23.95 -3.65
C VAL A 6 -37.59 -24.61 -3.77
N LEU A 7 -37.31 -25.22 -4.93
CA LEU A 7 -35.96 -25.49 -5.39
C LEU A 7 -35.30 -24.13 -5.66
N GLY A 8 -34.73 -23.54 -4.61
CA GLY A 8 -33.95 -22.33 -4.73
C GLY A 8 -32.55 -22.66 -5.21
N CYS A 9 -32.28 -22.52 -6.51
CA CYS A 9 -30.95 -22.11 -6.93
C CYS A 9 -30.76 -20.70 -6.39
N ALA A 10 -30.04 -20.57 -5.28
CA ALA A 10 -29.65 -19.28 -4.76
C ALA A 10 -28.65 -18.62 -5.73
N ILE A 11 -29.17 -17.98 -6.78
CA ILE A 11 -28.43 -16.95 -7.52
C ILE A 11 -28.62 -15.66 -6.74
N HIS A 12 -27.80 -15.48 -5.69
CA HIS A 12 -27.59 -14.16 -5.13
C HIS A 12 -26.41 -13.52 -5.86
N ARG A 13 -26.74 -12.58 -6.75
CA ARG A 13 -25.79 -11.70 -7.41
C ARG A 13 -25.11 -10.84 -6.34
N LEU A 14 -23.87 -11.20 -5.99
CA LEU A 14 -22.73 -10.33 -5.74
C LEU A 14 -21.50 -11.25 -5.68
N LEU A 15 -20.78 -11.30 -6.81
CA LEU A 15 -19.73 -12.23 -7.22
C LEU A 15 -20.25 -13.63 -7.61
N ASP A 16 -20.17 -13.92 -8.91
CA ASP A 16 -20.38 -15.25 -9.47
C ASP A 16 -19.48 -16.26 -8.74
N VAL A 17 -20.09 -17.19 -8.02
CA VAL A 17 -19.47 -18.48 -7.75
C VAL A 17 -20.15 -19.51 -8.66
N THR A 18 -19.96 -19.36 -9.97
CA THR A 18 -19.59 -20.57 -10.71
C THR A 18 -18.26 -20.98 -10.12
N GLN A 19 -18.26 -21.99 -9.25
CA GLN A 19 -17.02 -22.58 -8.75
C GLN A 19 -16.32 -23.20 -9.97
N ARG A 20 -15.49 -22.41 -10.65
CA ARG A 20 -14.49 -22.89 -11.61
C ARG A 20 -13.40 -23.53 -10.76
N LEU A 21 -13.67 -24.73 -10.30
CA LEU A 21 -12.65 -25.52 -9.64
C LEU A 21 -11.82 -26.15 -10.75
N PRO A 22 -10.52 -25.79 -10.88
CA PRO A 22 -9.63 -26.65 -11.64
C PRO A 22 -9.70 -28.02 -10.97
N TRP A 23 -10.01 -29.05 -11.76
CA TRP A 23 -9.79 -30.41 -11.28
C TRP A 23 -8.30 -30.55 -11.08
N ASN A 24 -7.84 -31.31 -10.11
CA ASN A 24 -6.43 -31.65 -10.08
C ASN A 24 -6.23 -32.98 -10.83
N ASP A 25 -5.19 -33.08 -11.65
CA ASP A 25 -4.80 -34.33 -12.29
C ASP A 25 -4.27 -35.34 -11.25
N GLU A 26 -3.85 -36.52 -11.72
CA GLU A 26 -3.30 -37.58 -10.85
C GLU A 26 -2.05 -37.12 -10.07
N ASP A 27 -1.41 -36.02 -10.49
CA ASP A 27 -0.23 -35.43 -9.87
C ASP A 27 -0.56 -34.30 -8.89
N GLY A 28 -1.84 -33.93 -8.73
CA GLY A 28 -2.28 -32.88 -7.81
C GLY A 28 -2.21 -31.47 -8.38
N GLU A 29 -1.95 -31.33 -9.68
CA GLU A 29 -1.85 -30.06 -10.40
C GLU A 29 -3.17 -29.69 -11.08
N ASN A 30 -3.45 -28.40 -11.27
CA ASN A 30 -4.67 -27.93 -11.92
C ASN A 30 -4.83 -28.49 -13.37
N ASP A 31 -5.72 -29.46 -13.57
CA ASP A 31 -6.27 -29.96 -14.82
C ASP A 31 -7.32 -28.98 -15.39
N TRP A 32 -6.82 -28.11 -16.27
CA TRP A 32 -7.62 -27.16 -17.03
C TRP A 32 -8.49 -27.81 -18.14
N THR A 33 -8.33 -29.11 -18.39
CA THR A 33 -9.04 -29.85 -19.45
C THR A 33 -10.25 -30.63 -18.95
N ALA A 34 -10.41 -30.76 -17.64
CA ALA A 34 -11.52 -31.46 -17.05
C ALA A 34 -12.88 -30.84 -17.42
N GLN A 35 -13.84 -31.70 -17.75
CA GLN A 35 -15.22 -31.30 -17.98
C GLN A 35 -15.90 -31.05 -16.63
N TRP A 36 -16.40 -29.83 -16.43
CA TRP A 36 -17.13 -29.48 -15.21
C TRP A 36 -18.58 -29.95 -15.27
N SER A 37 -19.13 -30.28 -14.11
CA SER A 37 -20.55 -30.60 -13.93
C SER A 37 -21.17 -29.72 -12.87
N GLU A 38 -22.24 -29.00 -13.20
CA GLU A 38 -23.06 -28.29 -12.22
C GLU A 38 -24.06 -29.25 -11.58
N VAL A 39 -24.00 -29.39 -10.25
CA VAL A 39 -24.93 -30.18 -9.46
C VAL A 39 -25.68 -29.25 -8.51
N CYS A 40 -27.01 -29.27 -8.58
CA CYS A 40 -27.84 -28.53 -7.64
C CYS A 40 -28.12 -29.39 -6.40
N ALA A 41 -27.98 -28.82 -5.21
CA ALA A 41 -28.34 -29.44 -3.94
C ALA A 41 -29.19 -28.49 -3.08
N PRO A 42 -30.03 -29.00 -2.15
CA PRO A 42 -30.71 -28.15 -1.18
C PRO A 42 -29.69 -27.30 -0.38
N ALA A 43 -30.02 -26.04 -0.11
CA ALA A 43 -29.13 -25.13 0.63
C ALA A 43 -28.71 -25.67 2.01
N SER A 44 -29.56 -26.50 2.63
CA SER A 44 -29.28 -27.17 3.91
C SER A 44 -28.31 -28.36 3.81
N GLU A 45 -28.17 -28.95 2.62
CA GLU A 45 -27.32 -30.13 2.39
C GLU A 45 -25.95 -29.73 1.83
N GLY A 46 -25.89 -28.62 1.09
CA GLY A 46 -24.69 -28.19 0.37
C GLY A 46 -24.37 -29.06 -0.84
N CYS A 47 -23.46 -28.62 -1.69
CA CYS A 47 -22.96 -29.47 -2.78
C CYS A 47 -22.15 -30.65 -2.20
N PRO A 48 -22.25 -31.85 -2.76
CA PRO A 48 -21.35 -32.95 -2.41
C PRO A 48 -19.93 -32.60 -2.84
N CYS A 49 -18.99 -32.66 -1.89
CA CYS A 49 -17.59 -32.36 -2.16
C CYS A 49 -16.88 -33.57 -2.75
N ASN A 50 -15.85 -33.33 -3.54
CA ASN A 50 -15.00 -34.41 -4.02
C ASN A 50 -14.21 -35.03 -2.86
N GLU A 51 -14.49 -36.29 -2.54
CA GLU A 51 -13.87 -36.98 -1.40
C GLU A 51 -12.34 -37.13 -1.50
N MET A 52 -11.74 -36.97 -2.68
CA MET A 52 -10.29 -37.11 -2.83
C MET A 52 -9.56 -35.82 -2.43
N TRP A 53 -9.95 -34.66 -2.97
CA TRP A 53 -9.21 -33.40 -2.81
C TRP A 53 -9.97 -32.26 -2.13
N GLU A 54 -11.26 -32.43 -1.82
CA GLU A 54 -12.06 -31.41 -1.12
C GLU A 54 -12.54 -31.90 0.26
N GLN A 55 -12.87 -30.93 1.10
CA GLN A 55 -13.59 -31.15 2.34
C GLN A 55 -14.82 -30.23 2.39
N GLN A 56 -15.88 -30.71 3.04
CA GLN A 56 -17.07 -29.92 3.29
C GLN A 56 -16.85 -29.02 4.52
N CYS A 57 -16.96 -27.72 4.31
CA CYS A 57 -16.94 -26.71 5.37
C CYS A 57 -18.34 -26.17 5.59
N THR A 58 -18.58 -25.64 6.80
CA THR A 58 -19.82 -24.95 7.14
C THR A 58 -19.47 -23.54 7.59
N GLU A 59 -20.18 -22.55 7.06
CA GLU A 59 -20.04 -21.15 7.48
C GLU A 59 -21.43 -20.50 7.39
N PHE A 60 -21.85 -19.83 8.47
CA PHE A 60 -23.19 -19.24 8.58
C PHE A 60 -24.34 -20.24 8.31
N GLY A 61 -24.15 -21.51 8.69
CA GLY A 61 -25.10 -22.60 8.44
C GLY A 61 -25.22 -23.04 6.98
N GLN A 62 -24.37 -22.53 6.09
CA GLN A 62 -24.27 -22.98 4.69
C GLN A 62 -23.08 -23.92 4.52
N LYS A 63 -23.26 -24.97 3.73
CA LYS A 63 -22.22 -25.95 3.42
C LYS A 63 -21.61 -25.71 2.06
N PHE A 64 -20.28 -25.70 1.99
CA PHE A 64 -19.51 -25.49 0.76
C PHE A 64 -18.25 -26.36 0.76
N CYS A 65 -17.64 -26.51 -0.40
CA CYS A 65 -16.44 -27.33 -0.59
C CYS A 65 -15.22 -26.44 -0.79
N ILE A 66 -14.12 -26.78 -0.10
CA ILE A 66 -12.79 -26.18 -0.30
C ILE A 66 -11.74 -27.28 -0.45
N PRO A 67 -10.55 -26.99 -1.00
CA PRO A 67 -9.45 -27.94 -1.04
C PRO A 67 -9.06 -28.44 0.36
N LYS A 68 -8.70 -29.73 0.48
CA LYS A 68 -8.20 -30.32 1.74
C LYS A 68 -6.86 -29.74 2.21
N SER A 69 -6.13 -29.05 1.32
CA SER A 69 -4.93 -28.29 1.69
C SER A 69 -5.25 -27.11 2.60
N ASP A 70 -6.49 -26.62 2.55
CA ASP A 70 -6.94 -25.45 3.28
C ASP A 70 -7.67 -25.89 4.55
N GLN A 71 -7.72 -25.02 5.55
CA GLN A 71 -8.52 -25.24 6.75
C GLN A 71 -9.92 -24.66 6.55
N CYS A 72 -10.95 -25.37 6.97
CA CYS A 72 -12.29 -24.78 7.00
C CYS A 72 -12.29 -23.51 7.84
N PRO A 73 -12.94 -22.43 7.38
CA PRO A 73 -13.21 -21.27 8.21
C PRO A 73 -13.88 -21.70 9.51
N LEU A 74 -13.56 -21.02 10.60
CA LEU A 74 -14.13 -21.36 11.90
C LEU A 74 -15.61 -20.94 11.95
N ASP A 75 -16.55 -21.89 11.99
CA ASP A 75 -17.98 -21.54 12.09
C ASP A 75 -18.32 -21.02 13.50
N CYS A 76 -18.45 -19.69 13.60
CA CYS A 76 -18.84 -19.02 14.83
C CYS A 76 -20.36 -18.86 15.00
N GLY A 77 -21.16 -19.42 14.09
CA GLY A 77 -22.62 -19.31 14.11
C GLY A 77 -23.08 -17.86 13.99
N GLU A 78 -23.81 -17.38 15.01
CA GLU A 78 -24.24 -15.97 15.08
C GLU A 78 -23.17 -15.05 15.70
N MET A 79 -22.07 -15.60 16.23
CA MET A 79 -21.00 -14.80 16.81
C MET A 79 -20.05 -14.27 15.73
N GLY A 80 -19.42 -13.12 15.97
CA GLY A 80 -18.37 -12.60 15.09
C GLY A 80 -17.12 -13.47 15.10
N HIS A 81 -16.28 -13.31 14.08
CA HIS A 81 -14.93 -13.88 14.05
C HIS A 81 -13.94 -12.89 14.66
N CYS A 82 -12.97 -13.42 15.40
CA CYS A 82 -11.80 -12.72 15.90
C CYS A 82 -10.58 -13.21 15.16
N TRP A 83 -9.78 -12.27 14.67
CA TRP A 83 -8.57 -12.57 13.93
C TRP A 83 -7.38 -12.25 14.82
N HIS A 84 -6.54 -13.26 15.05
CA HIS A 84 -5.29 -13.11 15.78
C HIS A 84 -4.12 -13.41 14.84
N PHE A 85 -3.00 -12.76 15.10
CA PHE A 85 -1.73 -13.15 14.49
C PHE A 85 -1.00 -14.03 15.50
N ASP A 86 -0.74 -15.29 15.15
CA ASP A 86 0.04 -16.12 16.04
C ASP A 86 1.50 -15.67 16.01
N GLY A 87 1.90 -14.88 17.02
CA GLY A 87 3.28 -14.41 17.21
C GLY A 87 4.28 -15.53 17.55
N HIS A 88 3.85 -16.79 17.62
CA HIS A 88 4.73 -17.91 17.91
C HIS A 88 5.44 -18.45 16.66
N SER A 89 6.59 -17.85 16.34
CA SER A 89 7.87 -18.56 16.43
C SER A 89 9.03 -17.57 16.31
N PRO A 90 9.77 -17.25 17.39
CA PRO A 90 11.13 -16.79 17.22
C PRO A 90 11.96 -18.02 16.81
N ARG A 91 12.01 -18.34 15.51
CA ARG A 91 13.14 -19.14 15.02
C ARG A 91 14.33 -18.21 15.08
N THR A 92 15.22 -18.48 16.03
CA THR A 92 16.58 -17.99 15.98
C THR A 92 17.13 -18.31 14.59
N CYS A 93 17.47 -17.29 13.80
CA CYS A 93 18.25 -17.45 12.59
C CYS A 93 19.62 -18.01 12.97
N GLU A 94 19.74 -19.33 13.10
CA GLU A 94 21.03 -19.98 13.03
C GLU A 94 21.47 -19.93 11.57
N ALA A 95 22.33 -18.96 11.28
CA ALA A 95 23.11 -18.94 10.06
C ALA A 95 23.95 -20.22 9.99
N SER A 96 23.54 -21.18 9.17
CA SER A 96 24.43 -22.22 8.66
C SER A 96 24.08 -22.59 7.22
N GLY A 97 24.73 -21.88 6.30
CA GLY A 97 25.57 -22.49 5.26
C GLY A 97 24.92 -23.32 4.14
N PHE A 98 24.90 -22.67 2.95
CA PHE A 98 25.19 -23.21 1.62
C PHE A 98 24.24 -24.24 0.96
N GLY A 99 23.61 -23.77 -0.12
CA GLY A 99 23.87 -24.30 -1.45
C GLY A 99 22.82 -25.23 -2.07
N ALA A 100 21.80 -24.64 -2.70
CA ALA A 100 21.15 -25.25 -3.87
C ALA A 100 20.50 -24.15 -4.74
N GLU A 101 20.86 -24.16 -6.02
CA GLU A 101 20.18 -23.42 -7.08
C GLU A 101 18.75 -23.95 -7.22
N GLU A 102 17.72 -23.09 -7.10
CA GLU A 102 16.43 -23.36 -7.75
C GLU A 102 15.67 -22.07 -8.09
N LYS A 103 15.79 -21.71 -9.37
CA LYS A 103 14.78 -21.16 -10.29
C LYS A 103 13.70 -20.23 -9.73
N GLU A 104 13.91 -18.95 -10.01
CA GLU A 104 12.97 -17.84 -9.84
C GLU A 104 11.61 -18.06 -10.52
N ARG A 105 10.52 -17.94 -9.75
CA ARG A 105 9.24 -17.42 -10.25
C ARG A 105 8.80 -16.26 -9.34
N SER A 106 9.20 -15.08 -9.78
CA SER A 106 8.81 -13.78 -9.22
C SER A 106 7.31 -13.55 -9.41
N THR A 107 6.58 -13.60 -8.30
CA THR A 107 5.32 -12.87 -8.10
C THR A 107 5.46 -12.24 -6.71
N PHE A 108 5.78 -10.94 -6.65
CA PHE A 108 5.84 -10.08 -5.45
C PHE A 108 6.18 -10.81 -4.13
N GLY A 109 7.47 -11.06 -3.92
CA GLY A 109 7.98 -11.73 -2.73
C GLY A 109 7.88 -10.87 -1.47
N TYR A 110 6.83 -11.07 -0.68
CA TYR A 110 6.97 -11.07 0.77
C TYR A 110 7.50 -12.45 1.16
N THR A 111 8.82 -12.62 1.27
CA THR A 111 9.44 -13.85 1.80
C THR A 111 9.42 -13.88 3.34
N GLY A 112 8.32 -13.41 3.93
CA GLY A 112 8.12 -13.46 5.38
C GLY A 112 7.45 -14.78 5.74
N GLU A 113 8.03 -15.50 6.69
CA GLU A 113 7.46 -16.71 7.29
C GLU A 113 5.94 -16.57 7.45
N ASP A 114 5.19 -17.52 6.87
CA ASP A 114 3.73 -17.56 6.87
C ASP A 114 3.18 -17.55 8.30
N ARG A 115 2.98 -16.37 8.88
CA ARG A 115 2.24 -16.22 10.12
C ARG A 115 0.80 -16.56 9.81
N LYS A 116 0.40 -17.76 10.22
CA LYS A 116 -0.99 -18.21 10.10
C LYS A 116 -1.87 -17.26 10.90
N ARG A 117 -2.83 -16.65 10.22
CA ARG A 117 -3.95 -16.00 10.89
C ARG A 117 -4.72 -17.10 11.63
N VAL A 118 -4.91 -16.92 12.93
CA VAL A 118 -5.73 -17.83 13.74
C VAL A 118 -7.08 -17.16 13.93
N GLU A 119 -8.10 -17.81 13.39
CA GLU A 119 -9.48 -17.44 13.63
C GLU A 119 -9.92 -18.02 14.97
N THR A 120 -10.53 -17.18 15.81
CA THR A 120 -11.26 -17.60 17.01
C THR A 120 -12.66 -17.00 16.99
N CYS A 121 -13.59 -17.57 17.74
CA CYS A 121 -14.92 -16.99 17.84
C CYS A 121 -14.97 -15.89 18.90
N MET A 122 -15.67 -14.81 18.57
CA MET A 122 -15.94 -13.71 19.47
C MET A 122 -16.75 -14.19 20.67
N THR A 123 -16.43 -13.64 21.85
CA THR A 123 -17.22 -13.87 23.08
C THR A 123 -18.30 -12.79 23.21
N GLU A 124 -19.22 -12.92 24.19
CA GLU A 124 -20.18 -11.85 24.51
C GLU A 124 -19.49 -10.50 24.82
N SER A 125 -18.22 -10.54 25.28
CA SER A 125 -17.39 -9.36 25.56
C SER A 125 -16.52 -8.90 24.39
N GLY A 126 -16.65 -9.48 23.19
CA GLY A 126 -15.80 -9.17 22.04
C GLY A 126 -14.60 -10.12 21.89
N CYS A 127 -13.59 -9.66 21.13
CA CYS A 127 -12.34 -10.39 20.96
C CYS A 127 -11.39 -10.13 22.13
N VAL A 128 -10.77 -11.18 22.66
CA VAL A 128 -9.77 -11.07 23.72
C VAL A 128 -8.39 -11.01 23.08
N CYS A 129 -7.82 -9.81 23.01
CA CYS A 129 -6.49 -9.62 22.44
C CYS A 129 -5.39 -10.11 23.38
N LYS A 130 -4.30 -10.63 22.81
CA LYS A 130 -3.11 -11.02 23.55
C LYS A 130 -2.34 -9.78 24.03
N ASP A 131 -1.41 -9.96 24.97
CA ASP A 131 -0.59 -8.87 25.51
C ASP A 131 0.28 -8.17 24.44
N ASP A 132 0.67 -8.88 23.39
CA ASP A 132 1.42 -8.39 22.22
C ASP A 132 0.52 -7.81 21.10
N GLU A 133 -0.78 -7.70 21.35
CA GLU A 133 -1.77 -7.13 20.43
C GLU A 133 -2.35 -5.81 21.00
N LEU A 134 -2.67 -4.88 20.10
CA LEU A 134 -3.48 -3.70 20.33
C LEU A 134 -4.96 -4.12 20.25
N SER A 135 -5.75 -3.64 21.21
CA SER A 135 -7.21 -3.82 21.21
C SER A 135 -7.85 -2.60 20.56
N CYS A 136 -8.25 -2.74 19.30
CA CYS A 136 -8.74 -1.65 18.48
C CYS A 136 -10.24 -1.78 18.24
N THR A 137 -11.01 -0.74 18.52
CA THR A 137 -12.45 -0.76 18.27
C THR A 137 -12.73 -0.37 16.82
N ASN A 138 -13.36 -1.27 16.06
CA ASN A 138 -13.83 -0.98 14.70
C ASN A 138 -15.37 -0.81 14.71
N PRO A 139 -15.90 0.43 14.65
CA PRO A 139 -17.34 0.67 14.65
C PRO A 139 -18.02 0.24 13.33
N ASP A 140 -17.30 0.24 12.20
CA ASP A 140 -17.92 0.16 10.86
C ASP A 140 -18.10 -1.26 10.31
N ARG A 141 -17.44 -2.28 10.89
CA ARG A 141 -17.67 -3.69 10.51
C ARG A 141 -19.05 -4.23 10.94
N GLY A 142 -19.93 -3.40 11.50
CA GLY A 142 -21.34 -3.70 11.77
C GLY A 142 -22.25 -3.62 10.54
N THR A 143 -21.87 -2.87 9.50
CA THR A 143 -22.79 -2.53 8.38
C THR A 143 -22.76 -3.48 7.19
N SER A 144 -22.03 -4.60 7.27
CA SER A 144 -22.18 -5.69 6.30
C SER A 144 -23.66 -6.12 6.24
N VAL A 145 -24.27 -5.89 5.08
CA VAL A 145 -25.69 -5.67 4.77
C VAL A 145 -26.68 -6.79 5.18
N ARG A 146 -26.25 -7.84 5.90
CA ARG A 146 -27.11 -8.99 6.22
C ARG A 146 -27.16 -9.41 7.69
N LEU A 147 -26.38 -8.83 8.60
CA LEU A 147 -26.42 -9.19 10.03
C LEU A 147 -27.03 -8.08 10.89
N ALA A 148 -28.22 -7.61 10.52
CA ALA A 148 -28.97 -6.52 11.17
C ALA A 148 -29.51 -6.83 12.59
N LYS A 149 -28.90 -7.75 13.35
CA LYS A 149 -29.40 -8.18 14.67
C LYS A 149 -28.38 -8.23 15.80
N ILE A 150 -27.09 -8.05 15.52
CA ILE A 150 -26.13 -7.85 16.60
C ILE A 150 -26.06 -6.33 16.81
N PRO A 151 -26.43 -5.80 18.00
CA PRO A 151 -26.30 -4.36 18.26
C PRO A 151 -24.87 -3.91 17.97
N ASP A 152 -24.71 -2.68 17.44
CA ASP A 152 -23.47 -1.99 17.00
C ASP A 152 -22.43 -1.77 18.12
N THR A 153 -22.28 -2.73 19.04
CA THR A 153 -21.27 -2.70 20.07
C THR A 153 -19.93 -3.03 19.46
N GLN A 154 -19.13 -1.98 19.23
CA GLN A 154 -17.67 -1.93 19.37
C GLN A 154 -16.98 -3.29 19.22
N LYS A 155 -16.88 -3.80 17.98
CA LYS A 155 -16.11 -5.02 17.75
C LYS A 155 -14.63 -4.69 17.94
N THR A 156 -14.03 -5.29 18.95
CA THR A 156 -12.58 -5.26 19.17
C THR A 156 -11.88 -6.10 18.09
N GLU A 157 -10.94 -5.51 17.38
CA GLU A 157 -10.00 -6.16 16.48
C GLU A 157 -8.62 -6.13 17.13
N CYS A 158 -7.90 -7.25 17.06
CA CYS A 158 -6.60 -7.41 17.68
C CYS A 158 -5.50 -7.20 16.65
N MET A 159 -4.68 -6.15 16.82
CA MET A 159 -3.63 -5.81 15.87
C MET A 159 -2.24 -6.02 16.49
N PRO A 160 -1.28 -6.64 15.79
CA PRO A 160 0.03 -6.94 16.37
C PRO A 160 0.84 -5.68 16.67
N LYS A 161 1.25 -5.48 17.94
CA LYS A 161 2.08 -4.33 18.36
C LYS A 161 3.45 -4.27 17.68
N ALA A 162 3.91 -5.39 17.14
CA ALA A 162 5.16 -5.47 16.38
C ALA A 162 5.14 -4.64 15.09
N TYR A 163 3.95 -4.32 14.57
CA TYR A 163 3.77 -3.61 13.30
C TYR A 163 2.99 -2.31 13.43
N TYR A 164 2.18 -2.20 14.48
CA TYR A 164 1.32 -1.05 14.72
C TYR A 164 1.64 -0.50 16.10
N THR A 165 1.96 0.79 16.16
CA THR A 165 2.12 1.49 17.44
C THR A 165 0.77 1.88 18.02
N ASP A 166 -0.21 2.15 17.15
CA ASP A 166 -1.52 2.68 17.49
C ASP A 166 -2.61 1.99 16.65
N CYS A 167 -3.85 2.09 17.12
CA CYS A 167 -5.00 1.60 16.38
C CYS A 167 -5.27 2.46 15.14
N PRO A 168 -5.67 1.86 13.99
CA PRO A 168 -6.04 2.60 12.81
C PRO A 168 -7.12 3.63 13.11
N VAL A 169 -6.96 4.84 12.58
CA VAL A 169 -7.92 5.92 12.76
C VAL A 169 -9.28 5.50 12.17
N GLN A 170 -10.33 5.67 12.96
CA GLN A 170 -11.71 5.43 12.54
C GLN A 170 -12.41 6.79 12.46
N CYS A 171 -12.96 7.09 11.29
CA CYS A 171 -13.63 8.37 11.03
C CYS A 171 -15.14 8.19 10.98
N ALA A 172 -15.88 9.26 11.26
CA ALA A 172 -17.34 9.23 11.14
C ALA A 172 -17.77 9.01 9.67
N GLU A 173 -19.02 8.58 9.45
CA GLU A 173 -19.58 8.31 8.09
C GLU A 173 -19.46 9.52 7.13
N ASN A 174 -19.40 10.74 7.66
CA ASN A 174 -19.27 11.98 6.91
C ASN A 174 -17.84 12.57 6.91
N GLU A 175 -16.86 11.79 7.34
CA GLU A 175 -15.44 12.14 7.36
C GLU A 175 -14.65 11.15 6.50
N ILE A 176 -13.49 11.59 6.02
CA ILE A 176 -12.55 10.77 5.28
C ILE A 176 -11.25 10.63 6.08
N ILE A 177 -10.56 9.50 5.93
CA ILE A 177 -9.22 9.30 6.49
C ILE A 177 -8.22 10.05 5.60
N CYS A 178 -7.47 10.96 6.22
CA CYS A 178 -6.41 11.72 5.58
C CYS A 178 -5.07 11.49 6.29
N GLY A 179 -3.97 11.68 5.58
CA GLY A 179 -2.63 11.53 6.15
C GLY A 179 -1.96 12.87 6.39
N THR A 180 -1.27 13.00 7.53
CA THR A 180 -0.23 14.03 7.74
C THR A 180 1.11 13.42 7.36
N VAL A 181 1.80 14.07 6.43
CA VAL A 181 3.11 13.62 5.92
C VAL A 181 4.22 14.17 6.80
N GLY A 182 5.07 13.28 7.32
CA GLY A 182 6.28 13.61 8.05
C GLY A 182 7.52 12.93 7.46
N PHE A 183 8.67 13.14 8.09
CA PHE A 183 9.92 12.47 7.70
C PHE A 183 10.69 12.02 8.96
N ASP A 184 11.27 10.83 8.91
CA ASP A 184 12.12 10.31 9.99
C ASP A 184 13.57 10.85 9.91
N GLU A 185 14.42 10.44 10.86
CA GLU A 185 15.82 10.86 10.93
C GLU A 185 16.68 10.46 9.71
N ASN A 186 16.24 9.47 8.93
CA ASN A 186 16.91 9.01 7.71
C ASN A 186 16.34 9.67 6.44
N GLY A 187 15.35 10.55 6.57
CA GLY A 187 14.64 11.17 5.46
C GLY A 187 13.57 10.28 4.82
N TRP A 188 13.18 9.18 5.47
CA TRP A 188 12.05 8.37 4.99
C TRP A 188 10.73 9.01 5.36
N THR A 189 9.77 8.97 4.43
CA THR A 189 8.43 9.49 4.65
C THR A 189 7.70 8.69 5.72
N THR A 190 7.12 9.40 6.69
CA THR A 190 6.21 8.86 7.70
C THR A 190 4.81 9.42 7.46
N TRP A 191 3.80 8.68 7.91
CA TRP A 191 2.39 9.05 7.76
C TRP A 191 1.68 8.95 9.10
N THR A 192 0.87 9.94 9.42
CA THR A 192 -0.04 9.89 10.56
C THR A 192 -1.45 10.16 10.09
N ASP A 193 -2.30 9.15 10.17
CA ASP A 193 -3.68 9.27 9.74
C ASP A 193 -4.49 10.17 10.70
N TYR A 194 -5.49 10.86 10.17
CA TYR A 194 -6.44 11.67 10.92
C TYR A 194 -7.78 11.76 10.16
N CYS A 195 -8.85 12.16 10.85
CA CYS A 195 -10.15 12.34 10.24
C CYS A 195 -10.36 13.77 9.75
N HIS A 196 -10.87 13.90 8.52
CA HIS A 196 -11.19 15.19 7.92
C HIS A 196 -12.66 15.23 7.48
N ALA A 197 -13.38 16.27 7.92
CA ALA A 197 -14.72 16.55 7.43
C ALA A 197 -14.63 17.20 6.04
N GLY A 198 -14.85 16.41 4.98
CA GLY A 198 -14.74 16.89 3.61
C GLY A 198 -14.81 15.75 2.59
N GLN A 199 -14.72 16.11 1.31
CA GLN A 199 -14.63 15.13 0.22
C GLN A 199 -13.20 14.94 -0.28
N GLU A 200 -12.28 15.84 0.08
CA GLU A 200 -10.88 15.81 -0.34
C GLU A 200 -9.98 16.08 0.87
N CYS A 201 -8.85 15.38 0.93
CA CYS A 201 -7.88 15.57 1.99
C CYS A 201 -7.04 16.83 1.73
N PRO A 202 -6.96 17.77 2.69
CA PRO A 202 -6.02 18.87 2.56
C PRO A 202 -4.59 18.35 2.71
N VAL A 203 -3.66 19.04 2.07
CA VAL A 203 -2.23 18.81 2.25
C VAL A 203 -1.88 19.14 3.70
N SER A 204 -1.54 18.13 4.49
CA SER A 204 -1.15 18.26 5.90
C SER A 204 0.29 17.81 6.05
N CYS A 205 1.17 18.75 6.36
CA CYS A 205 2.58 18.47 6.62
C CYS A 205 2.83 18.52 8.12
N ASP A 206 3.56 17.54 8.66
CA ASP A 206 4.02 17.57 10.03
C ASP A 206 4.89 18.81 10.26
N SER A 207 4.45 19.71 11.14
CA SER A 207 5.12 21.01 11.34
C SER A 207 6.55 20.95 11.88
N THR A 208 7.01 19.78 12.32
CA THR A 208 8.35 19.59 12.89
C THR A 208 9.33 19.06 11.83
N THR A 209 8.88 18.09 11.03
CA THR A 209 9.73 17.31 10.12
C THR A 209 9.45 17.59 8.66
N ALA A 210 8.29 18.16 8.33
CA ALA A 210 7.88 18.48 6.98
C ALA A 210 7.45 19.95 6.79
N LYS A 211 7.44 20.39 5.53
CA LYS A 211 6.90 21.70 5.11
C LYS A 211 6.25 21.58 3.74
N GLN A 212 5.23 22.40 3.51
CA GLN A 212 4.65 22.58 2.19
C GLN A 212 5.39 23.69 1.47
N CYS A 213 5.81 23.44 0.23
CA CYS A 213 6.46 24.47 -0.58
C CYS A 213 5.43 25.41 -1.23
N PRO A 214 5.78 26.70 -1.45
CA PRO A 214 4.87 27.63 -2.10
C PRO A 214 4.47 27.14 -3.50
N GLY A 215 3.17 26.97 -3.74
CA GLY A 215 2.64 26.54 -5.04
C GLY A 215 2.52 25.03 -5.22
N GLU A 216 2.98 24.24 -4.25
CA GLU A 216 2.97 22.77 -4.32
C GLU A 216 1.83 22.17 -3.48
N ASP A 217 1.32 21.01 -3.91
CA ASP A 217 0.29 20.23 -3.22
C ASP A 217 0.86 19.01 -2.46
N TRP A 218 2.15 19.06 -2.14
CA TRP A 218 2.86 18.00 -1.42
C TRP A 218 3.81 18.55 -0.35
N CYS A 219 4.22 17.66 0.57
CA CYS A 219 5.09 17.97 1.68
C CYS A 219 6.51 17.47 1.44
N MET A 220 7.51 18.24 1.85
CA MET A 220 8.93 17.86 1.81
C MET A 220 9.58 17.95 3.19
N ALA A 221 10.74 17.34 3.38
CA ALA A 221 11.48 17.44 4.64
C ALA A 221 11.86 18.90 4.94
N THR A 222 11.82 19.30 6.22
CA THR A 222 12.19 20.68 6.61
C THR A 222 13.64 21.03 6.28
N SER A 223 14.52 20.02 6.22
CA SER A 223 15.93 20.13 5.83
C SER A 223 16.16 20.45 4.35
N ASP A 224 15.22 20.09 3.48
CA ASP A 224 15.39 20.23 2.04
C ASP A 224 15.01 21.64 1.57
N THR A 225 15.56 22.09 0.45
CA THR A 225 15.19 23.40 -0.11
C THR A 225 13.99 23.25 -1.02
N CYS A 226 12.98 24.10 -0.85
CA CYS A 226 11.81 24.10 -1.72
C CYS A 226 12.22 24.33 -3.17
N PRO A 227 11.65 23.58 -4.13
CA PRO A 227 11.85 23.84 -5.55
C PRO A 227 11.51 25.29 -5.89
N VAL A 228 12.29 25.87 -6.80
CA VAL A 228 12.03 27.24 -7.24
C VAL A 228 10.88 27.27 -8.24
N VAL A 229 9.75 27.85 -7.83
CA VAL A 229 8.58 28.06 -8.69
C VAL A 229 8.61 29.47 -9.26
N CYS A 230 8.75 29.58 -10.59
CA CYS A 230 8.76 30.86 -11.29
C CYS A 230 7.35 31.30 -11.67
N THR A 231 7.11 32.62 -11.68
CA THR A 231 5.84 33.17 -12.16
C THR A 231 5.73 33.07 -13.69
N GLU A 232 4.53 33.28 -14.25
CA GLU A 232 4.32 33.30 -15.71
C GLU A 232 5.16 34.37 -16.45
N SER A 233 5.59 35.42 -15.75
CA SER A 233 6.45 36.48 -16.30
C SER A 233 7.93 36.20 -16.15
N GLN A 234 8.30 35.02 -15.67
CA GLN A 234 9.67 34.61 -15.38
C GLN A 234 10.05 33.33 -16.12
N THR A 235 11.34 33.15 -16.33
CA THR A 235 11.94 31.93 -16.86
C THR A 235 12.71 31.23 -15.76
N TYR A 236 12.47 29.93 -15.61
CA TYR A 236 13.25 29.07 -14.73
C TYR A 236 14.66 28.84 -15.28
N CYS A 237 15.64 28.96 -14.40
CA CYS A 237 17.05 28.85 -14.72
C CYS A 237 17.73 27.86 -13.79
N TRP A 238 18.45 26.91 -14.39
CA TRP A 238 19.37 26.01 -13.70
C TRP A 238 20.79 26.53 -13.85
N VAL A 239 21.43 26.88 -12.74
CA VAL A 239 22.74 27.54 -12.75
C VAL A 239 23.77 26.66 -12.06
N ASP A 240 24.71 26.11 -12.83
CA ASP A 240 25.81 25.33 -12.26
C ASP A 240 26.87 26.24 -11.64
N ASN A 241 27.44 25.80 -10.52
CA ASN A 241 28.51 26.50 -9.82
C ASN A 241 29.78 25.63 -9.84
N PHE A 242 30.92 26.30 -10.02
CA PHE A 242 32.23 25.66 -10.05
C PHE A 242 33.18 26.31 -9.04
N GLY A 243 34.01 25.48 -8.43
CA GLY A 243 35.12 25.91 -7.59
C GLY A 243 36.25 26.50 -8.41
N THR A 244 37.22 27.12 -7.72
CA THR A 244 38.43 27.66 -8.37
C THR A 244 39.32 26.57 -8.99
N ASP A 245 39.09 25.31 -8.62
CA ASP A 245 39.75 24.11 -9.12
C ASP A 245 38.91 23.35 -10.16
N TYR A 246 37.90 24.00 -10.75
CA TYR A 246 37.02 23.42 -11.78
C TYR A 246 36.14 22.27 -11.31
N SER A 247 36.12 21.97 -10.02
CA SER A 247 35.18 21.01 -9.48
C SER A 247 33.77 21.61 -9.49
N TRP A 248 32.79 20.83 -9.93
CA TRP A 248 31.39 21.22 -9.75
C TRP A 248 31.08 21.26 -8.25
N THR A 249 30.66 22.42 -7.76
CA THR A 249 30.36 22.63 -6.32
C THR A 249 28.87 22.49 -6.01
N GLY A 250 28.02 22.49 -7.04
CA GLY A 250 26.58 22.34 -6.93
C GLY A 250 25.86 23.15 -8.00
N SER A 251 24.54 23.11 -7.97
CA SER A 251 23.71 23.91 -8.86
C SER A 251 22.68 24.70 -8.05
N THR A 252 22.28 25.86 -8.56
CA THR A 252 21.29 26.73 -7.97
C THR A 252 20.15 26.92 -8.95
N GLU A 253 18.93 26.67 -8.51
CA GLU A 253 17.73 27.03 -9.25
C GLU A 253 17.40 28.51 -9.01
N THR A 254 17.01 29.24 -10.04
CA THR A 254 16.60 30.65 -9.92
C THR A 254 15.57 31.03 -10.97
N CYS A 255 14.87 32.14 -10.73
CA CYS A 255 13.95 32.74 -11.70
C CYS A 255 14.52 34.06 -12.20
N VAL A 256 14.43 34.29 -13.50
CA VAL A 256 14.74 35.58 -14.13
C VAL A 256 13.52 36.09 -14.90
N ASP A 257 13.43 37.38 -15.19
CA ASP A 257 12.34 37.91 -16.01
C ASP A 257 12.33 37.25 -17.40
N ALA A 258 11.14 37.04 -17.97
CA ALA A 258 10.98 36.41 -19.27
C ALA A 258 11.78 37.14 -20.35
N GLY A 259 12.54 36.38 -21.15
CA GLY A 259 13.44 36.90 -22.18
C GLY A 259 14.79 37.40 -21.67
N GLN A 260 15.02 37.45 -20.35
CA GLN A 260 16.37 37.64 -19.82
C GLN A 260 17.15 36.32 -19.82
N PRO A 261 18.43 36.34 -20.21
CA PRO A 261 19.29 35.16 -20.15
C PRO A 261 19.66 34.78 -18.70
N CYS A 262 19.59 33.49 -18.37
CA CYS A 262 19.94 32.94 -17.05
C CYS A 262 21.35 33.35 -16.58
N PRO A 263 21.53 33.85 -15.34
CA PRO A 263 22.85 34.27 -14.84
C PRO A 263 23.81 33.08 -14.84
N CYS A 264 25.10 33.38 -15.01
CA CYS A 264 26.14 32.37 -14.85
C CYS A 264 26.47 32.18 -13.37
N GLY A 265 26.73 30.93 -12.98
CA GLY A 265 27.05 30.60 -11.60
C GLY A 265 28.46 31.02 -11.22
N THR A 266 28.81 30.78 -9.96
CA THR A 266 30.14 31.09 -9.44
C THR A 266 31.21 30.34 -10.25
N GLY A 267 32.29 31.02 -10.65
CA GLY A 267 33.38 30.43 -11.46
C GLY A 267 33.07 30.31 -12.96
N MET A 268 31.93 30.84 -13.41
CA MET A 268 31.53 30.84 -14.82
C MET A 268 31.47 32.27 -15.38
N SER A 269 31.87 32.40 -16.65
CA SER A 269 31.74 33.59 -17.47
C SER A 269 30.70 33.36 -18.56
N ARG A 270 29.99 34.41 -18.96
CA ARG A 270 29.06 34.33 -20.08
C ARG A 270 29.80 34.43 -21.40
N CYS A 271 29.57 33.44 -22.26
CA CYS A 271 30.01 33.42 -23.64
C CYS A 271 28.84 33.75 -24.57
N SER A 272 29.14 34.33 -25.73
CA SER A 272 28.16 34.61 -26.77
C SER A 272 28.73 34.26 -28.14
N ASP A 273 27.98 33.53 -28.95
CA ASP A 273 28.34 33.28 -30.35
C ASP A 273 27.96 34.51 -31.20
N PRO A 274 28.93 35.14 -31.88
CA PRO A 274 28.66 36.36 -32.67
C PRO A 274 27.81 36.10 -33.93
N PHE A 275 27.65 34.85 -34.36
CA PHE A 275 26.90 34.45 -35.55
C PHE A 275 25.47 34.05 -35.21
N THR A 276 25.26 33.28 -34.14
CA THR A 276 23.91 32.81 -33.74
C THR A 276 23.22 33.74 -32.73
N GLN A 277 23.97 34.63 -32.08
CA GLN A 277 23.53 35.43 -30.93
C GLN A 277 23.07 34.59 -29.73
N GLU A 278 23.42 33.31 -29.70
CA GLU A 278 23.20 32.45 -28.52
C GLU A 278 24.22 32.79 -27.44
N SER A 279 23.79 32.73 -26.18
CA SER A 279 24.65 32.91 -25.02
C SER A 279 24.58 31.71 -24.08
N TRP A 280 25.73 31.24 -23.62
CA TRP A 280 25.86 30.16 -22.63
C TRP A 280 26.83 30.57 -21.52
N CYS A 281 26.83 29.82 -20.44
CA CYS A 281 27.80 29.99 -19.36
C CYS A 281 28.91 28.96 -19.54
N GLU A 282 30.16 29.41 -19.51
CA GLU A 282 31.35 28.57 -19.59
C GLU A 282 32.28 28.88 -18.43
N HIS A 283 33.08 27.91 -17.99
CA HIS A 283 34.04 28.10 -16.92
C HIS A 283 35.13 29.14 -17.31
N GLU A 284 35.47 30.08 -16.44
CA GLU A 284 36.31 31.25 -16.80
C GLU A 284 37.71 30.93 -17.34
N ILE A 285 38.27 29.78 -16.99
CA ILE A 285 39.69 29.51 -17.24
C ILE A 285 39.95 28.93 -18.65
N SER A 286 38.90 28.70 -19.47
CA SER A 286 39.11 28.45 -20.90
C SER A 286 39.69 29.66 -21.64
N LEU A 287 39.59 30.87 -21.07
CA LEU A 287 40.10 32.10 -21.68
C LEU A 287 41.56 32.43 -21.31
N GLY A 288 42.13 31.74 -20.31
CA GLY A 288 43.47 32.01 -19.77
C GLY A 288 44.66 31.59 -20.65
N ALA A 289 44.44 30.88 -21.77
CA ALA A 289 45.54 30.36 -22.60
C ALA A 289 45.48 30.77 -24.08
N ARG A 290 44.49 31.55 -24.51
CA ARG A 290 44.43 32.09 -25.88
C ARG A 290 44.37 33.61 -25.83
N SER A 291 45.49 34.22 -25.48
CA SER A 291 45.78 35.58 -25.95
C SER A 291 45.84 35.48 -27.48
N PHE A 292 44.70 35.71 -28.14
CA PHE A 292 44.67 35.96 -29.57
C PHE A 292 45.44 37.25 -29.77
N ALA A 293 46.72 37.11 -30.14
CA ALA A 293 47.49 38.21 -30.70
C ALA A 293 46.68 38.71 -31.91
N THR A 294 46.07 39.89 -31.75
CA THR A 294 45.45 40.63 -32.83
C THR A 294 46.53 40.88 -33.88
N LEU A 295 46.42 40.20 -35.02
CA LEU A 295 47.21 40.47 -36.23
C LEU A 295 46.61 41.66 -36.98
#